data_AF-A0A971Q6P9-F1
#
_entry.id   AF-A0A971Q6P9-F1
#
_cell.length_a   1.000
_cell.length_b   1.000
_cell.length_c   1.000
_cell.angle_alpha   90.00
_cell.angle_beta   90.00
_cell.angle_gamma   90.00
#
_symmetry.space_group_name_H-M   'P 1'
#
loop_
_entity.id
_entity.type
_entity.pdbx_description
1 polymer ?
#
loop_
_entity_poly.entity_id
_entity_poly.type
_entity_poly.pdbx_seq_one_letter_code
_entity_poly.pdbx_strand_id
1 'polypeptide(L)'
;MRQKLPLAAGLGLILLATGGCNLLASPMYALAADRTQKIQAEFEDLEGKDVCLWVWADESVSFSYPQVRLDVANHVRHAINQHINCTFTDPLAVHKFQRSDYEADRLPMVEIGRKFDADMVMHIQLLEFRTHPYGSDSLLQGHILAQCALYDCRGDLPVQSRDRELWSGRVEVDFPEKHPLNPTEADVFYVRSATIQVFSQALAKKFYTHREPVGG
;
A
#
# COMPACT_ATOMS: atom_id res chain seq x y z
N MET A 1 50.04 51.58 -45.64
CA MET A 1 50.48 51.04 -46.95
C MET A 1 50.92 49.59 -46.77
N ARG A 2 50.27 48.66 -47.49
CA ARG A 2 50.71 47.34 -47.99
C ARG A 2 51.67 46.51 -47.10
N GLN A 3 51.22 45.47 -46.40
CA GLN A 3 50.91 44.11 -46.87
C GLN A 3 52.15 43.38 -47.44
N LYS A 4 52.65 42.34 -46.75
CA LYS A 4 52.51 40.91 -47.13
C LYS A 4 53.28 39.95 -46.21
N LEU A 5 52.59 38.86 -45.91
CA LEU A 5 52.97 37.60 -45.26
C LEU A 5 54.12 36.87 -46.00
N PRO A 6 54.83 35.96 -45.31
CA PRO A 6 55.03 34.65 -45.93
C PRO A 6 54.72 33.47 -45.00
N LEU A 7 53.83 32.61 -45.53
CA LEU A 7 53.85 31.14 -45.56
C LEU A 7 55.03 30.42 -44.87
N ALA A 8 54.74 29.56 -43.89
CA ALA A 8 55.59 28.41 -43.54
C ALA A 8 54.75 27.28 -42.93
N ALA A 9 54.98 26.07 -43.45
CA ALA A 9 54.33 24.81 -43.17
C ALA A 9 54.44 24.37 -41.69
N GLY A 10 53.34 23.89 -41.13
CA GLY A 10 53.29 23.16 -39.87
C GLY A 10 52.78 21.74 -40.09
N LEU A 11 53.71 20.81 -40.29
CA LEU A 11 53.47 19.38 -40.33
C LEU A 11 53.24 18.88 -38.88
N GLY A 12 51.98 18.86 -38.43
CA GLY A 12 51.60 18.40 -37.09
C GLY A 12 51.34 16.90 -37.06
N LEU A 13 52.32 16.14 -36.58
CA LEU A 13 52.35 14.70 -36.40
C LEU A 13 51.20 14.19 -35.52
N ILE A 14 50.48 13.20 -36.03
CA ILE A 14 49.51 12.35 -35.31
C ILE A 14 50.23 11.56 -34.23
N LEU A 15 49.80 11.71 -32.97
CA LEU A 15 50.07 10.76 -31.89
C LEU A 15 48.72 10.31 -31.29
N LEU A 16 48.31 9.12 -31.69
CA LEU A 16 47.22 8.34 -31.13
C LEU A 16 47.79 7.32 -30.15
N ALA A 17 47.11 7.22 -28.99
CA ALA A 17 47.09 6.11 -28.03
C ALA A 17 48.34 5.95 -27.14
N THR A 18 48.23 5.88 -25.81
CA THR A 18 47.44 4.91 -25.04
C THR A 18 47.39 5.30 -23.55
N GLY A 19 46.29 4.98 -22.87
CA GLY A 19 46.31 4.78 -21.41
C GLY A 19 45.27 5.58 -20.60
N GLY A 20 44.01 5.14 -20.60
CA GLY A 20 42.99 5.67 -19.70
C GLY A 20 41.54 5.46 -20.16
N CYS A 21 41.18 4.24 -20.57
CA CYS A 21 39.81 3.85 -20.87
C CYS A 21 38.96 3.83 -19.58
N ASN A 22 38.39 4.97 -19.20
CA ASN A 22 37.25 5.02 -18.26
C ASN A 22 36.11 5.92 -18.76
N LEU A 23 36.17 6.36 -20.02
CA LEU A 23 35.16 7.25 -20.61
C LEU A 23 34.05 6.52 -21.41
N LEU A 24 33.94 5.19 -21.25
CA LEU A 24 32.85 4.38 -21.83
C LEU A 24 32.00 3.68 -20.76
N ALA A 25 32.02 4.19 -19.52
CA ALA A 25 31.14 3.73 -18.44
C ALA A 25 29.76 4.46 -18.43
N SER A 26 29.31 5.05 -19.55
CA SER A 26 27.99 5.68 -19.67
C SER A 26 27.44 5.45 -21.09
N PRO A 27 26.61 4.41 -21.31
CA PRO A 27 25.18 4.46 -20.95
C PRO A 27 24.64 3.17 -20.32
N MET A 28 25.47 2.14 -20.13
CA MET A 28 25.01 0.81 -19.68
C MET A 28 24.61 0.81 -18.19
N TYR A 29 25.27 1.62 -17.36
CA TYR A 29 24.87 1.87 -15.97
C TYR A 29 23.62 2.77 -15.85
N ALA A 30 23.35 3.62 -16.83
CA ALA A 30 22.12 4.42 -16.86
C ALA A 30 20.90 3.58 -17.33
N LEU A 31 21.14 2.51 -18.10
CA LEU A 31 20.14 1.51 -18.50
C LEU A 31 19.92 0.41 -17.44
N ALA A 32 20.78 0.35 -16.43
CA ALA A 32 20.56 -0.39 -15.19
C ALA A 32 19.78 0.44 -14.16
N ALA A 33 19.14 1.54 -14.58
CA ALA A 33 18.04 2.12 -13.82
C ALA A 33 17.00 1.02 -13.62
N ASP A 34 16.71 0.70 -12.36
CA ASP A 34 15.76 -0.31 -11.93
C ASP A 34 14.57 -0.32 -12.89
N ARG A 35 14.44 -1.40 -13.67
CA ARG A 35 13.34 -1.52 -14.62
C ARG A 35 12.07 -1.52 -13.77
N THR A 36 11.33 -0.43 -13.76
CA THR A 36 10.04 -0.36 -13.08
C THR A 36 8.92 -0.65 -14.08
N GLN A 37 7.97 -1.49 -13.70
CA GLN A 37 6.73 -1.68 -14.46
C GLN A 37 5.62 -0.79 -13.91
N LYS A 38 4.75 -0.29 -14.79
CA LYS A 38 3.54 0.45 -14.40
C LYS A 38 2.43 -0.55 -14.12
N ILE A 39 1.86 -0.48 -12.92
CA ILE A 39 0.72 -1.29 -12.48
C ILE A 39 -0.49 -0.36 -12.42
N GLN A 40 -1.56 -0.74 -13.12
CA GLN A 40 -2.83 0.00 -13.09
C GLN A 40 -3.57 -0.30 -11.80
N ALA A 41 -4.37 0.66 -11.33
CA ALA A 41 -5.27 0.41 -10.21
C ALA A 41 -6.30 -0.67 -10.58
N GLU A 42 -6.75 -1.42 -9.58
CA GLU A 42 -7.88 -2.33 -9.73
C GLU A 42 -9.23 -1.60 -9.64
N PHE A 43 -9.26 -0.44 -8.98
CA PHE A 43 -10.43 0.44 -8.89
C PHE A 43 -10.01 1.91 -8.75
N GLU A 44 -10.52 2.83 -9.56
CA GLU A 44 -10.04 4.23 -9.63
C GLU A 44 -11.03 5.28 -9.07
N ASP A 45 -12.29 4.90 -8.83
CA ASP A 45 -13.38 5.85 -8.54
C ASP A 45 -13.51 6.21 -7.03
N LEU A 46 -12.40 6.34 -6.31
CA LEU A 46 -12.38 6.81 -4.92
C LEU A 46 -12.23 8.34 -4.78
N GLU A 47 -11.74 9.03 -5.81
CA GLU A 47 -11.47 10.47 -5.76
C GLU A 47 -12.74 11.28 -5.42
N GLY A 48 -12.64 12.14 -4.41
CA GLY A 48 -13.73 13.01 -3.96
C GLY A 48 -14.89 12.29 -3.26
N LYS A 49 -14.75 11.00 -2.94
CA LYS A 49 -15.79 10.21 -2.24
C LYS A 49 -15.65 10.29 -0.73
N ASP A 50 -16.78 10.17 -0.04
CA ASP A 50 -16.85 9.91 1.39
C ASP A 50 -16.81 8.39 1.65
N VAL A 51 -15.74 7.89 2.26
CA VAL A 51 -15.51 6.46 2.44
C VAL A 51 -15.55 6.09 3.92
N CYS A 52 -16.35 5.10 4.28
CA CYS A 52 -16.34 4.48 5.61
C CYS A 52 -15.48 3.21 5.59
N LEU A 53 -14.48 3.15 6.47
CA LEU A 53 -13.68 1.93 6.67
C LEU A 53 -14.36 1.04 7.70
N TRP A 54 -14.92 -0.09 7.25
CA TRP A 54 -15.50 -1.10 8.11
C TRP A 54 -14.52 -2.26 8.28
N VAL A 55 -13.78 -2.27 9.39
CA VAL A 55 -12.82 -3.34 9.69
C VAL A 55 -13.48 -4.37 10.59
N TRP A 56 -13.58 -5.60 10.09
CA TRP A 56 -14.04 -6.77 10.82
C TRP A 56 -12.85 -7.67 11.17
N ALA A 57 -12.88 -8.26 12.35
CA ALA A 57 -11.93 -9.27 12.78
C ALA A 57 -12.68 -10.27 13.66
N ASP A 58 -12.35 -11.54 13.58
CA ASP A 58 -12.95 -12.55 14.43
C ASP A 58 -12.66 -12.28 15.92
N GLU A 59 -13.37 -12.99 16.79
CA GLU A 59 -13.27 -12.81 18.23
C GLU A 59 -11.89 -13.20 18.78
N SER A 60 -11.21 -14.20 18.19
CA SER A 60 -9.89 -14.64 18.65
C SER A 60 -8.81 -13.59 18.34
N VAL A 61 -8.87 -12.98 17.15
CA VAL A 61 -8.02 -11.84 16.78
C VAL A 61 -8.36 -10.62 17.64
N SER A 62 -9.64 -10.31 17.82
CA SER A 62 -10.08 -9.14 18.60
C SER A 62 -9.73 -9.27 20.09
N PHE A 63 -9.76 -10.48 20.64
CA PHE A 63 -9.36 -10.77 22.01
C PHE A 63 -7.85 -10.56 22.20
N SER A 64 -7.05 -11.07 21.27
CA SER A 64 -5.58 -10.96 21.31
C SER A 64 -5.10 -9.54 20.99
N TYR A 65 -5.83 -8.82 20.13
CA TYR A 65 -5.50 -7.50 19.64
C TYR A 65 -6.72 -6.54 19.68
N PRO A 66 -7.12 -6.04 20.86
CA PRO A 66 -8.37 -5.28 21.02
C PRO A 66 -8.49 -3.99 20.22
N GLN A 67 -7.38 -3.42 19.75
CA GLN A 67 -7.33 -2.18 18.97
C GLN A 67 -7.10 -2.41 17.47
N VAL A 68 -6.96 -3.67 17.02
CA VAL A 68 -6.53 -3.97 15.64
C VAL A 68 -7.44 -3.36 14.58
N ARG A 69 -8.76 -3.37 14.81
CA ARG A 69 -9.74 -2.77 13.88
C ARG A 69 -9.48 -1.27 13.68
N LEU A 70 -9.23 -0.55 14.77
CA LEU A 70 -8.94 0.89 14.74
C LEU A 70 -7.55 1.20 14.18
N ASP A 71 -6.55 0.40 14.55
CA ASP A 71 -5.17 0.56 14.06
C ASP A 71 -5.11 0.37 12.54
N VAL A 72 -5.74 -0.70 12.02
CA VAL A 72 -5.83 -0.97 10.58
C VAL A 72 -6.58 0.13 9.85
N ALA A 73 -7.75 0.55 10.35
CA ALA A 73 -8.52 1.62 9.72
C ALA A 73 -7.72 2.93 9.62
N ASN A 74 -6.98 3.30 10.67
CA ASN A 74 -6.15 4.50 10.64
C ASN A 74 -5.00 4.42 9.64
N HIS A 75 -4.31 3.28 9.55
CA HIS A 75 -3.20 3.11 8.62
C HIS A 75 -3.68 3.02 7.17
N VAL A 76 -4.79 2.32 6.90
CA VAL A 76 -5.39 2.23 5.56
C VAL A 76 -5.84 3.62 5.10
N ARG A 77 -6.56 4.37 5.94
CA ARG A 77 -6.92 5.76 5.67
C ARG A 77 -5.68 6.59 5.31
N HIS A 78 -4.63 6.49 6.12
CA HIS A 78 -3.40 7.25 5.89
C HIS A 78 -2.75 6.86 4.55
N ALA A 79 -2.60 5.57 4.27
CA ALA A 79 -1.97 5.07 3.06
C ALA A 79 -2.74 5.47 1.79
N ILE A 80 -4.07 5.44 1.81
CA ILE A 80 -4.89 5.85 0.67
C ILE A 80 -4.79 7.37 0.46
N ASN A 81 -4.90 8.16 1.52
CA ASN A 81 -4.83 9.63 1.44
C ASN A 81 -3.45 10.18 1.03
N GLN A 82 -2.41 9.34 0.99
CA GLN A 82 -1.12 9.72 0.39
C GLN A 82 -1.19 9.83 -1.14
N HIS A 83 -2.20 9.23 -1.78
CA HIS A 83 -2.27 9.07 -3.23
C HIS A 83 -3.59 9.51 -3.85
N ILE A 84 -4.68 9.47 -3.09
CA ILE A 84 -6.04 9.74 -3.55
C ILE A 84 -6.67 10.76 -2.59
N ASN A 85 -7.31 11.80 -3.12
CA ASN A 85 -7.97 12.79 -2.29
C ASN A 85 -9.43 12.37 -2.07
N CYS A 86 -9.66 11.65 -0.97
CA CYS A 86 -10.99 11.24 -0.52
C CYS A 86 -11.18 11.56 0.96
N THR A 87 -12.43 11.65 1.40
CA THR A 87 -12.76 11.88 2.80
C THR A 87 -13.05 10.55 3.45
N PHE A 88 -12.53 10.35 4.66
CA PHE A 88 -12.87 9.17 5.45
C PHE A 88 -13.71 9.55 6.67
N THR A 89 -14.75 8.75 6.95
CA THR A 89 -15.40 8.77 8.25
C THR A 89 -14.36 8.59 9.36
N ASP A 90 -14.52 9.27 10.49
CA ASP A 90 -13.61 9.11 11.65
C ASP A 90 -13.54 7.64 12.09
N PRO A 91 -12.37 6.96 11.96
CA PRO A 91 -12.22 5.57 12.37
C PRO A 91 -12.56 5.32 13.84
N LEU A 92 -12.35 6.32 14.72
CA LEU A 92 -12.68 6.19 16.13
C LEU A 92 -14.20 6.14 16.36
N ALA A 93 -14.98 6.90 15.58
CA ALA A 93 -16.44 6.88 15.65
C ALA A 93 -17.00 5.52 15.19
N VAL A 94 -16.46 4.96 14.10
CA VAL A 94 -16.82 3.62 13.61
C VAL A 94 -16.48 2.55 14.64
N HIS A 95 -15.26 2.58 15.20
CA HIS A 95 -14.83 1.64 16.22
C HIS A 95 -15.69 1.70 17.49
N LYS A 96 -16.04 2.91 17.96
CA LYS A 96 -16.94 3.09 19.10
C LYS A 96 -18.33 2.51 18.82
N PHE A 97 -18.85 2.72 17.61
CA PHE A 97 -20.14 2.15 17.23
C PHE A 97 -20.11 0.62 17.27
N GLN A 98 -19.12 -0.01 16.62
CA GLN A 98 -18.94 -1.48 16.63
C GLN A 98 -18.81 -2.05 18.05
N ARG A 99 -18.19 -1.31 18.99
CA ARG A 99 -18.07 -1.75 20.39
C ARG A 99 -19.35 -1.58 21.21
N SER A 100 -20.20 -0.62 20.84
CA SER A 100 -21.43 -0.32 21.57
C SER A 100 -22.63 -1.16 21.14
N ASP A 101 -22.59 -1.75 19.95
CA ASP A 101 -23.70 -2.46 19.33
C ASP A 101 -23.25 -3.86 18.89
N TYR A 102 -23.81 -4.88 19.53
CA TYR A 102 -23.45 -6.29 19.29
C TYR A 102 -23.92 -6.80 17.92
N GLU A 103 -24.91 -6.15 17.30
CA GLU A 103 -25.40 -6.47 15.96
C GLU A 103 -24.71 -5.64 14.87
N ALA A 104 -23.79 -4.74 15.24
CA ALA A 104 -23.12 -3.85 14.29
C ALA A 104 -22.50 -4.59 13.11
N ASP A 105 -21.81 -5.70 13.38
CA ASP A 105 -21.13 -6.53 12.38
C ASP A 105 -22.12 -7.36 11.50
N ARG A 106 -23.43 -7.31 11.79
CA ARG A 106 -24.50 -7.98 11.02
C ARG A 106 -25.25 -7.03 10.10
N LEU A 107 -24.98 -5.72 10.20
CA LEU A 107 -25.61 -4.72 9.35
C LEU A 107 -25.15 -4.86 7.89
N PRO A 108 -26.05 -4.74 6.91
CA PRO A 108 -25.67 -4.59 5.51
C PRO A 108 -24.76 -3.37 5.31
N MET A 109 -23.77 -3.48 4.42
CA MET A 109 -22.80 -2.39 4.16
C MET A 109 -23.48 -1.08 3.76
N VAL A 110 -24.60 -1.14 3.03
CA VAL A 110 -25.40 0.05 2.66
C VAL A 110 -25.97 0.76 3.89
N GLU A 111 -26.39 0.02 4.92
CA GLU A 111 -26.92 0.62 6.15
C GLU A 111 -25.80 1.26 6.97
N ILE A 112 -24.60 0.63 6.98
CA ILE A 112 -23.40 1.22 7.56
C ILE A 112 -23.05 2.53 6.84
N GLY A 113 -23.04 2.52 5.50
CA GLY A 113 -22.77 3.70 4.69
C GLY A 113 -23.74 4.84 4.99
N ARG A 114 -25.06 4.55 5.05
CA ARG A 114 -26.07 5.54 5.45
C ARG A 114 -25.86 6.08 6.86
N LYS A 115 -25.48 5.22 7.81
CA LYS A 115 -25.25 5.62 9.21
C LYS A 115 -24.12 6.62 9.36
N PHE A 116 -23.09 6.49 8.52
CA PHE A 116 -21.90 7.35 8.53
C PHE A 116 -21.86 8.37 7.39
N ASP A 117 -22.97 8.53 6.66
CA ASP A 117 -23.12 9.41 5.50
C ASP A 117 -22.08 9.20 4.38
N ALA A 118 -21.62 7.96 4.21
CA ALA A 118 -20.58 7.60 3.26
C ALA A 118 -21.17 7.29 1.86
N ASP A 119 -20.46 7.73 0.80
CA ASP A 119 -20.64 7.24 -0.56
C ASP A 119 -20.41 5.73 -0.65
N MET A 120 -19.33 5.28 -0.01
CA MET A 120 -18.83 3.92 -0.12
C MET A 120 -18.42 3.36 1.23
N VAL A 121 -18.54 2.04 1.38
CA VAL A 121 -18.00 1.31 2.51
C VAL A 121 -16.93 0.36 2.02
N MET A 122 -15.70 0.52 2.54
CA MET A 122 -14.63 -0.46 2.36
C MET A 122 -14.67 -1.44 3.53
N HIS A 123 -15.14 -2.64 3.24
CA HIS A 123 -15.18 -3.75 4.17
C HIS A 123 -13.84 -4.49 4.15
N ILE A 124 -13.15 -4.53 5.28
CA ILE A 124 -11.86 -5.22 5.46
C ILE A 124 -12.07 -6.33 6.49
N GLN A 125 -12.09 -7.57 6.04
CA GLN A 125 -12.23 -8.75 6.90
C GLN A 125 -10.84 -9.32 7.18
N LEU A 126 -10.34 -9.13 8.40
CA LEU A 126 -9.11 -9.76 8.86
C LEU A 126 -9.39 -11.25 9.11
N LEU A 127 -8.87 -12.11 8.24
CA LEU A 127 -8.98 -13.57 8.35
C LEU A 127 -7.87 -14.14 9.24
N GLU A 128 -6.66 -13.56 9.15
CA GLU A 128 -5.55 -13.89 10.04
C GLU A 128 -4.82 -12.59 10.43
N PHE A 129 -4.48 -12.48 11.71
CA PHE A 129 -3.61 -11.43 12.24
C PHE A 129 -2.72 -12.03 13.34
N ARG A 130 -1.41 -12.04 13.12
CA ARG A 130 -0.43 -12.55 14.10
C ARG A 130 0.84 -11.72 14.08
N THR A 131 1.62 -11.83 15.15
CA THR A 131 2.95 -11.19 15.31
C THR A 131 4.09 -12.20 15.49
N HIS A 132 3.77 -13.49 15.48
CA HIS A 132 4.71 -14.60 15.62
C HIS A 132 4.41 -15.61 14.51
N PRO A 133 5.42 -16.27 13.92
CA PRO A 133 5.21 -17.31 12.93
C PRO A 133 4.65 -18.59 13.58
N TYR A 134 3.99 -19.43 12.78
CA TYR A 134 3.50 -20.71 13.26
C TYR A 134 4.63 -21.58 13.83
N GLY A 135 4.44 -22.10 15.04
CA GLY A 135 5.40 -23.00 15.69
C GLY A 135 6.57 -22.31 16.40
N SER A 136 6.59 -20.98 16.51
CA SER A 136 7.57 -20.26 17.34
C SER A 136 6.96 -19.07 18.06
N ASP A 137 6.92 -19.13 19.39
CA ASP A 137 6.52 -18.00 20.24
C ASP A 137 7.67 -17.03 20.54
N SER A 138 8.90 -17.38 20.15
CA SER A 138 10.09 -16.57 20.40
C SER A 138 10.49 -15.69 19.24
N LEU A 139 10.13 -16.04 18.01
CA LEU A 139 10.47 -15.28 16.81
C LEU A 139 9.36 -14.30 16.46
N LEU A 140 9.73 -13.14 15.93
CA LEU A 140 8.78 -12.09 15.56
C LEU A 140 8.65 -12.00 14.05
N GLN A 141 7.46 -12.28 13.56
CA GLN A 141 7.07 -12.08 12.17
C GLN A 141 5.57 -11.84 12.15
N GLY A 142 5.18 -10.65 11.72
CA GLY A 142 3.78 -10.31 11.58
C GLY A 142 3.22 -10.83 10.27
N HIS A 143 1.95 -11.19 10.30
CA HIS A 143 1.22 -11.65 9.14
C HIS A 143 -0.20 -11.10 9.20
N ILE A 144 -0.68 -10.61 8.07
CA ILE A 144 -2.07 -10.21 7.88
C ILE A 144 -2.57 -10.87 6.60
N LEU A 145 -3.66 -11.61 6.72
CA LEU A 145 -4.47 -12.06 5.60
C LEU A 145 -5.85 -11.43 5.72
N ALA A 146 -6.28 -10.70 4.69
CA ALA A 146 -7.59 -10.08 4.65
C ALA A 146 -8.32 -10.29 3.32
N GLN A 147 -9.64 -10.42 3.41
CA GLN A 147 -10.56 -10.25 2.29
C GLN A 147 -11.12 -8.83 2.34
N CYS A 148 -10.95 -8.08 1.25
CA CYS A 148 -11.43 -6.71 1.13
C CYS A 148 -12.52 -6.63 0.06
N ALA A 149 -13.48 -5.74 0.27
CA ALA A 149 -14.49 -5.39 -0.71
C ALA A 149 -14.93 -3.93 -0.55
N LEU A 150 -15.26 -3.28 -1.65
CA LEU A 150 -15.76 -1.91 -1.70
C LEU A 150 -17.21 -1.94 -2.17
N TYR A 151 -18.09 -1.28 -1.42
CA TYR A 151 -19.52 -1.26 -1.69
C TYR A 151 -20.02 0.15 -1.97
N ASP A 152 -20.83 0.30 -3.03
CA ASP A 152 -21.64 1.49 -3.26
C ASP A 152 -22.80 1.53 -2.24
N CYS A 153 -22.82 2.59 -1.44
CA CYS A 153 -23.83 2.83 -0.41
C CYS A 153 -24.86 3.89 -0.82
N ARG A 154 -24.67 4.52 -1.98
CA ARG A 154 -25.61 5.48 -2.58
C ARG A 154 -26.38 4.82 -3.73
N GLY A 155 -27.24 5.60 -4.39
CA GLY A 155 -28.03 5.15 -5.55
C GLY A 155 -29.24 4.26 -5.22
N ASP A 156 -29.98 3.92 -6.26
CA ASP A 156 -31.34 3.35 -6.19
C ASP A 156 -31.37 1.81 -6.15
N LEU A 157 -30.21 1.15 -6.18
CA LEU A 157 -30.16 -0.32 -6.12
C LEU A 157 -30.79 -0.84 -4.82
N PRO A 158 -31.43 -2.03 -4.82
CA PRO A 158 -31.86 -2.65 -3.58
C PRO A 158 -30.68 -2.85 -2.61
N VAL A 159 -30.91 -2.77 -1.29
CA VAL A 159 -29.87 -2.97 -0.25
C VAL A 159 -29.13 -4.31 -0.42
N GLN A 160 -29.87 -5.35 -0.83
CA GLN A 160 -29.35 -6.71 -1.00
C GLN A 160 -28.76 -6.97 -2.40
N SER A 161 -28.66 -5.94 -3.26
CA SER A 161 -28.17 -6.12 -4.62
C SER A 161 -26.68 -6.46 -4.62
N ARG A 162 -26.28 -7.50 -5.37
CA ARG A 162 -24.88 -7.88 -5.56
C ARG A 162 -24.11 -6.83 -6.36
N ASP A 163 -24.79 -6.09 -7.22
CA ASP A 163 -24.20 -5.04 -8.07
C ASP A 163 -23.71 -3.82 -7.26
N ARG A 164 -23.97 -3.82 -5.94
CA ARG A 164 -23.40 -2.82 -5.03
C ARG A 164 -21.94 -3.11 -4.69
N GLU A 165 -21.44 -4.34 -4.87
CA GLU A 165 -20.00 -4.62 -4.73
C GLU A 165 -19.25 -4.10 -5.95
N LEU A 166 -18.50 -3.01 -5.77
CA LEU A 166 -17.75 -2.33 -6.83
C LEU A 166 -16.39 -2.99 -7.09
N TRP A 167 -15.79 -3.55 -6.05
CA TRP A 167 -14.50 -4.21 -6.11
C TRP A 167 -14.37 -5.22 -4.96
N SER A 168 -13.64 -6.30 -5.19
CA SER A 168 -13.21 -7.22 -4.14
C SER A 168 -11.84 -7.82 -4.43
N GLY A 169 -11.07 -8.09 -3.38
CA GLY A 169 -9.70 -8.57 -3.51
C GLY A 169 -9.15 -9.15 -2.21
N ARG A 170 -8.15 -10.03 -2.35
CA ARG A 170 -7.40 -10.61 -1.23
C ARG A 170 -6.07 -9.88 -1.07
N VAL A 171 -5.74 -9.49 0.16
CA VAL A 171 -4.45 -8.89 0.50
C VAL A 171 -3.80 -9.72 1.60
N GLU A 172 -2.57 -10.16 1.34
CA GLU A 172 -1.80 -11.01 2.24
C GLU A 172 -0.39 -10.44 2.31
N VAL A 173 0.10 -10.20 3.52
CA VAL A 173 1.44 -9.64 3.75
C VAL A 173 2.09 -10.29 4.96
N ASP A 174 3.41 -10.39 4.89
CA ASP A 174 4.27 -10.73 6.01
C ASP A 174 5.24 -9.57 6.28
N PHE A 175 5.56 -9.35 7.54
CA PHE A 175 6.63 -8.43 7.93
C PHE A 175 7.49 -8.96 9.09
N PRO A 176 8.82 -9.04 8.92
CA PRO A 176 9.52 -8.91 7.66
C PRO A 176 9.16 -10.06 6.69
N GLU A 177 9.23 -9.79 5.38
CA GLU A 177 8.85 -10.76 4.36
C GLU A 177 9.82 -11.97 4.30
N LYS A 178 11.12 -11.73 4.47
CA LYS A 178 12.15 -12.75 4.22
C LYS A 178 12.36 -13.70 5.40
N HIS A 179 12.59 -13.15 6.58
CA HIS A 179 12.97 -13.92 7.78
C HIS A 179 12.36 -13.30 9.04
N PRO A 180 11.91 -14.14 10.01
CA PRO A 180 11.53 -13.68 11.33
C PRO A 180 12.68 -12.99 12.06
N LEU A 181 12.34 -12.04 12.93
CA LEU A 181 13.27 -11.32 13.78
C LEU A 181 13.42 -12.00 15.13
N ASN A 182 14.59 -11.84 15.73
CA ASN A 182 14.82 -12.18 17.12
C ASN A 182 14.29 -11.07 18.04
N PRO A 183 13.89 -11.39 19.29
CA PRO A 183 13.48 -10.39 20.28
C PRO A 183 14.56 -9.37 20.64
N THR A 184 15.83 -9.64 20.27
CA THR A 184 16.94 -8.70 20.43
C THR A 184 17.02 -7.66 19.30
N GLU A 185 16.36 -7.92 18.16
CA GLU A 185 16.39 -7.06 16.96
C GLU A 185 15.17 -6.14 16.89
N ALA A 186 14.03 -6.61 17.38
CA ALA A 186 12.77 -5.88 17.40
C ALA A 186 11.89 -6.31 18.57
N ASP A 187 10.86 -5.51 18.85
CA ASP A 187 9.78 -5.88 19.75
C ASP A 187 8.46 -6.15 19.00
N VAL A 188 7.50 -6.73 19.71
CA VAL A 188 6.18 -7.08 19.18
C VAL A 188 5.40 -5.85 18.71
N PHE A 189 5.57 -4.69 19.36
CA PHE A 189 4.85 -3.46 18.98
C PHE A 189 5.36 -2.93 17.65
N TYR A 190 6.67 -2.94 17.44
CA TYR A 190 7.30 -2.59 16.17
C TYR A 190 6.81 -3.50 15.04
N VAL A 191 6.89 -4.83 15.24
CA VAL A 191 6.46 -5.80 14.22
C VAL A 191 4.97 -5.64 13.91
N ARG A 192 4.12 -5.47 14.92
CA ARG A 192 2.69 -5.21 14.74
C ARG A 192 2.45 -3.96 13.88
N SER A 193 3.06 -2.83 14.26
CA SER A 193 2.87 -1.55 13.56
C SER A 193 3.36 -1.61 12.12
N ALA A 194 4.55 -2.19 11.90
CA ALA A 194 5.14 -2.30 10.57
C ALA A 194 4.33 -3.26 9.67
N THR A 195 3.79 -4.36 10.21
CA THR A 195 2.92 -5.26 9.46
C THR A 195 1.64 -4.56 8.99
N ILE A 196 0.99 -3.80 9.88
CA ILE A 196 -0.20 -3.02 9.53
C ILE A 196 0.13 -1.96 8.47
N GLN A 197 1.29 -1.33 8.56
CA GLN A 197 1.74 -0.36 7.57
C GLN A 197 1.95 -1.01 6.19
N VAL A 198 2.65 -2.15 6.12
CA VAL A 198 2.87 -2.89 4.86
C VAL A 198 1.53 -3.34 4.27
N PHE A 199 0.62 -3.87 5.08
CA PHE A 199 -0.74 -4.22 4.67
C PHE A 199 -1.48 -3.03 4.08
N SER A 200 -1.44 -1.89 4.77
CA SER A 200 -2.16 -0.68 4.36
C SER A 200 -1.63 -0.12 3.04
N GLN A 201 -0.32 -0.18 2.83
CA GLN A 201 0.31 0.20 1.55
C GLN A 201 -0.07 -0.77 0.43
N ALA A 202 -0.07 -2.08 0.70
CA ALA A 202 -0.48 -3.10 -0.26
C ALA A 202 -1.95 -2.94 -0.68
N LEU A 203 -2.84 -2.63 0.27
CA LEU A 203 -4.24 -2.34 -0.02
C LEU A 203 -4.41 -1.00 -0.78
N ALA A 204 -3.71 0.06 -0.38
CA ALA A 204 -3.81 1.36 -1.05
C ALA A 204 -3.43 1.26 -2.53
N LYS A 205 -2.39 0.48 -2.87
CA LYS A 205 -1.94 0.22 -4.25
C LYS A 205 -3.03 -0.36 -5.17
N LYS A 206 -4.10 -0.94 -4.62
CA LYS A 206 -5.26 -1.41 -5.39
C LYS A 206 -6.07 -0.27 -5.98
N PHE A 207 -5.93 0.93 -5.45
CA PHE A 207 -6.77 2.07 -5.79
C PHE A 207 -6.07 3.19 -6.57
N TYR A 208 -4.76 3.07 -6.81
CA TYR A 208 -4.03 4.03 -7.63
C TYR A 208 -2.98 3.36 -8.50
N THR A 209 -2.80 3.95 -9.67
CA THR A 209 -1.76 3.54 -10.61
C THR A 209 -0.39 3.85 -10.04
N HIS A 210 0.51 2.86 -10.02
CA HIS A 210 1.83 2.97 -9.41
C HIS A 210 2.92 2.27 -10.23
N ARG A 211 4.17 2.39 -9.77
CA ARG A 211 5.33 1.74 -10.38
C ARG A 211 6.02 0.85 -9.37
N GLU A 212 6.41 -0.34 -9.80
CA GLU A 212 7.16 -1.30 -8.98
C GLU A 212 8.39 -1.84 -9.72
N PRO A 213 9.48 -2.18 -9.01
CA PRO A 213 10.63 -2.85 -9.62
C PRO A 213 10.23 -4.19 -10.26
N VAL A 214 10.77 -4.47 -11.44
CA VAL A 214 10.60 -5.75 -12.13
C VAL A 214 11.51 -6.79 -11.47
N GLY A 215 10.92 -7.80 -10.82
CA GLY A 215 11.65 -8.93 -10.22
C GLY A 215 11.91 -8.84 -8.71
N GLY A 216 11.03 -8.16 -7.97
CA GLY A 216 10.97 -8.23 -6.51
C GLY A 216 10.49 -9.58 -6.01
#